data_AF-A0A1H0UQV0-F1
#
_entry.id   AF-A0A1H0UQV0-F1
#
_cell.length_a   1.000
_cell.length_b   1.000
_cell.length_c   1.000
_cell.angle_alpha   90.00
_cell.angle_beta   90.00
_cell.angle_gamma   90.00
#
_symmetry.space_group_name_H-M   'P 1'
#
loop_
_entity.id
_entity.type
_entity.pdbx_description
1 polymer ?
#
loop_
_entity_poly.entity_id
_entity_poly.type
_entity_poly.pdbx_seq_one_letter_code
_entity_poly.pdbx_strand_id
1 'polypeptide(L)'
;MDESLSRTVAPMEQHNRLLMQQIEGRLRSGFSAALDSGACYVIRNQGTGVLSVLASSTIEDDHEVVHGPGSFAQCIGFVNSSVVTRMAESDGWKPAPAPAAAATTADKEQTA
;
A
#
# COMPACT_ATOMS: atom_id res chain seq x y z
N MET A 1 -24.40 -42.15 -25.75
CA MET A 1 -24.02 -41.69 -27.09
C MET A 1 -24.72 -40.36 -27.28
N ASP A 2 -24.11 -39.25 -27.59
CA ASP A 2 -22.72 -38.81 -27.70
C ASP A 2 -22.91 -37.32 -28.01
N GLU A 3 -22.46 -36.40 -27.16
CA GLU A 3 -22.11 -35.02 -27.54
C GLU A 3 -21.65 -34.27 -26.29
N SER A 4 -20.55 -34.74 -25.72
CA SER A 4 -19.61 -33.87 -25.05
C SER A 4 -19.06 -32.90 -26.09
N LEU A 5 -19.81 -31.81 -26.33
CA LEU A 5 -19.37 -30.65 -27.10
C LEU A 5 -18.10 -30.12 -26.43
N SER A 6 -16.99 -30.64 -26.92
CA SER A 6 -15.64 -30.16 -26.66
C SER A 6 -15.65 -28.72 -27.09
N ARG A 7 -15.86 -27.81 -26.14
CA ARG A 7 -15.85 -26.37 -26.34
C ARG A 7 -14.41 -26.01 -26.70
N THR A 8 -14.09 -26.16 -27.97
CA THR A 8 -12.80 -25.81 -28.56
C THR A 8 -12.64 -24.31 -28.31
N VAL A 9 -11.93 -23.95 -27.24
CA VAL A 9 -11.63 -22.57 -26.90
C VAL A 9 -10.97 -21.97 -28.15
N ALA A 10 -11.57 -20.94 -28.71
CA ALA A 10 -11.05 -20.34 -29.93
C ALA A 10 -9.60 -19.91 -29.66
N PRO A 11 -8.66 -20.10 -30.59
CA PRO A 11 -7.24 -19.84 -30.35
C PRO A 11 -6.96 -18.41 -29.84
N MET A 12 -7.79 -17.43 -30.23
CA MET A 12 -7.76 -16.06 -29.70
C MET A 12 -8.23 -15.94 -28.24
N GLU A 13 -9.23 -16.70 -27.80
CA GLU A 13 -9.67 -16.71 -26.40
C GLU A 13 -8.61 -17.32 -25.48
N GLN A 14 -7.95 -18.38 -25.94
CA GLN A 14 -6.83 -18.97 -25.21
C GLN A 14 -5.65 -18.01 -25.15
N HIS A 15 -5.31 -17.35 -26.26
CA HIS A 15 -4.27 -16.32 -26.32
C HIS A 15 -4.57 -15.16 -25.36
N ASN A 16 -5.79 -14.62 -25.38
CA ASN A 16 -6.19 -13.51 -24.52
C ASN A 16 -6.13 -13.90 -23.03
N ARG A 17 -6.53 -15.12 -22.66
CA ARG A 17 -6.41 -15.62 -21.29
C ARG A 17 -4.95 -15.69 -20.84
N LEU A 18 -4.06 -16.22 -21.68
CA LEU A 18 -2.64 -16.30 -21.38
C LEU A 18 -2.01 -14.91 -21.26
N LEU A 19 -2.37 -13.97 -22.14
CA LEU A 19 -1.92 -12.59 -22.08
C LEU A 19 -2.33 -11.93 -20.75
N MET A 20 -3.60 -12.08 -20.35
CA MET A 20 -4.09 -11.53 -19.08
C MET A 20 -3.38 -12.14 -17.87
N GLN A 21 -3.13 -13.44 -17.87
CA GLN A 21 -2.34 -14.10 -16.81
C GLN A 21 -0.90 -13.56 -16.73
N GLN A 22 -0.27 -13.30 -17.87
CA GLN A 22 1.07 -12.71 -17.90
C GLN A 22 1.09 -11.27 -17.37
N ILE A 23 0.08 -10.47 -17.73
CA ILE A 23 -0.07 -9.10 -17.21
C ILE A 23 -0.26 -9.15 -15.69
N GLU A 24 -1.16 -9.99 -15.19
CA GLU A 24 -1.40 -10.15 -13.75
C GLU A 24 -0.12 -10.57 -13.01
N GLY A 25 0.62 -11.54 -13.58
CA GLY A 25 1.90 -11.99 -13.02
C GLY A 25 2.94 -10.88 -12.94
N ARG A 26 3.05 -10.04 -13.99
CA ARG A 26 3.98 -8.89 -14.01
C ARG A 26 3.57 -7.82 -13.00
N LEU A 27 2.27 -7.53 -12.88
CA LEU A 27 1.77 -6.57 -11.88
C LEU A 27 2.09 -7.06 -10.48
N ARG A 28 1.74 -8.31 -10.15
CA ARG A 28 2.01 -8.88 -8.82
C ARG A 28 3.50 -8.90 -8.49
N SER A 29 4.34 -9.30 -9.45
CA SER A 29 5.80 -9.30 -9.30
C SER A 29 6.35 -7.89 -9.07
N GLY A 30 5.93 -6.91 -9.89
CA GLY A 30 6.35 -5.52 -9.75
C GLY A 30 5.93 -4.91 -8.42
N PHE A 31 4.69 -5.14 -7.98
CA PHE A 31 4.22 -4.70 -6.67
C PHE A 31 4.97 -5.39 -5.53
N SER A 32 5.19 -6.69 -5.61
CA SER A 32 5.95 -7.42 -4.58
C SER A 32 7.38 -6.90 -4.48
N ALA A 33 8.05 -6.65 -5.60
CA ALA A 33 9.41 -6.12 -5.63
C ALA A 33 9.49 -4.67 -5.12
N ALA A 34 8.49 -3.84 -5.43
CA ALA A 34 8.42 -2.47 -4.92
C ALA A 34 8.13 -2.40 -3.41
N LEU A 35 7.41 -3.40 -2.88
CA LEU A 35 7.06 -3.50 -1.45
C LEU A 35 8.11 -4.25 -0.61
N ASP A 36 9.02 -4.98 -1.26
CA ASP A 36 10.17 -5.62 -0.62
C ASP A 36 11.30 -4.61 -0.38
N SER A 37 10.96 -3.47 0.22
CA SER A 37 11.87 -2.35 0.50
C SER A 37 12.74 -2.58 1.74
N GLY A 38 12.93 -3.82 2.17
CA GLY A 38 13.63 -4.17 3.41
C GLY A 38 12.74 -4.10 4.66
N ALA A 39 13.27 -4.62 5.77
CA ALA A 39 12.56 -4.66 7.04
C ALA A 39 12.29 -3.24 7.58
N CYS A 40 11.08 -3.03 8.09
CA CYS A 40 10.65 -1.80 8.74
C CYS A 40 10.25 -2.07 10.20
N TYR A 41 10.25 -1.00 10.98
CA TYR A 41 9.82 -0.97 12.37
C TYR A 41 8.80 0.15 12.57
N VAL A 42 7.90 -0.03 13.54
CA VAL A 42 7.03 1.02 14.04
C VAL A 42 7.61 1.53 15.34
N ILE A 43 7.93 2.81 15.39
CA ILE A 43 8.42 3.48 16.59
C ILE A 43 7.33 4.38 17.17
N ARG A 44 7.43 4.65 18.46
CA ARG A 44 6.60 5.64 19.15
C ARG A 44 7.46 6.78 19.65
N ASN A 45 7.06 8.00 19.30
CA ASN A 45 7.65 9.18 19.92
C ASN A 45 7.06 9.35 21.32
N GLN A 46 7.90 9.36 22.35
CA GLN A 46 7.45 9.49 23.75
C GLN A 46 6.86 10.87 24.06
N GLY A 47 7.34 11.93 23.40
CA GLY A 47 6.88 13.30 23.63
C GLY A 47 5.53 13.60 22.98
N THR A 48 5.28 13.07 21.78
CA THR A 48 4.05 13.37 21.02
C THR A 48 3.06 12.20 20.96
N GLY A 49 3.49 10.99 21.30
CA GLY A 49 2.69 9.77 21.20
C GLY A 49 2.45 9.30 19.77
N VAL A 50 3.06 9.94 18.76
CA VAL A 50 2.89 9.61 17.34
C VAL A 50 3.59 8.30 17.01
N LEU A 51 2.90 7.46 16.23
CA LEU A 51 3.47 6.24 15.64
C LEU A 51 4.05 6.56 14.26
N SER A 52 5.31 6.19 14.05
CA SER A 52 6.01 6.40 12.79
C SER A 52 6.61 5.08 12.29
N VAL A 53 6.63 4.88 10.98
CA VAL A 53 7.29 3.73 10.35
C VAL A 53 8.69 4.13 9.88
N LEU A 54 9.70 3.41 10.32
CA LEU A 54 11.10 3.62 9.94
C LEU A 54 11.66 2.37 9.24
N ALA A 55 12.54 2.59 8.27
CA ALA A 55 13.33 1.51 7.69
C ALA A 55 14.36 1.00 8.70
N SER A 56 14.71 -0.29 8.64
CA SER A 56 15.71 -0.88 9.54
C SER A 56 17.10 -0.24 9.42
N SER A 57 17.40 0.41 8.29
CA SER A 57 18.67 1.10 8.05
C SER A 57 18.80 2.45 8.75
N THR A 58 17.68 3.03 9.19
CA THR A 58 17.64 4.38 9.78
C THR A 58 17.20 4.38 11.24
N ILE A 59 17.05 3.20 11.85
CA ILE A 59 16.63 3.09 13.24
C ILE A 59 17.84 3.28 14.17
N GLU A 60 17.70 4.18 15.13
CA GLU A 60 18.68 4.43 16.18
C GLU A 60 18.25 3.77 17.49
N ASP A 61 19.20 3.44 18.38
CA ASP A 61 18.94 2.71 19.63
C ASP A 61 18.06 3.47 20.63
N ASP A 62 17.92 4.79 20.49
CA ASP A 62 17.09 5.64 21.36
C ASP A 62 15.60 5.66 20.96
N HIS A 63 15.23 4.97 19.87
CA HIS A 63 13.84 4.88 19.45
C HIS A 63 13.09 3.78 20.22
N GLU A 64 11.93 4.13 20.78
CA GLU A 64 11.02 3.15 21.35
C GLU A 64 10.32 2.36 20.23
N VAL A 65 10.77 1.12 20.02
CA VAL A 65 10.17 0.21 19.05
C VAL A 65 8.94 -0.46 19.63
N VAL A 66 7.81 -0.32 18.94
CA VAL A 66 6.52 -0.87 19.37
C VAL A 66 6.11 -2.07 18.52
N HIS A 67 6.58 -2.14 17.27
CA HIS A 67 6.30 -3.26 16.36
C HIS A 67 7.42 -3.45 15.33
N GLY A 68 7.65 -4.70 14.91
CA GLY A 68 8.64 -5.07 13.89
C GLY A 68 9.70 -6.07 14.40
N PRO A 69 10.61 -6.54 13.53
CA PRO A 69 10.72 -6.18 12.10
C PRO A 69 9.62 -6.81 11.23
N GLY A 70 9.16 -6.08 10.21
CA GLY A 70 8.18 -6.57 9.22
C GLY A 70 8.24 -5.79 7.90
N SER A 71 7.40 -6.14 6.92
CA SER A 71 7.30 -5.35 5.69
C SER A 71 6.64 -3.99 5.94
N PHE A 72 6.83 -3.03 5.02
CA PHE A 72 6.18 -1.72 5.13
C PHE A 72 4.65 -1.86 5.24
N ALA A 73 4.05 -2.75 4.45
CA ALA A 73 2.60 -3.02 4.49
C ALA A 73 2.14 -3.55 5.85
N GLN A 74 2.91 -4.44 6.49
CA GLN A 74 2.61 -4.95 7.83
C GLN A 74 2.69 -3.85 8.88
N CYS A 75 3.72 -3.01 8.82
CA CYS A 75 3.90 -1.88 9.74
C CYS A 75 2.78 -0.85 9.63
N ILE A 76 2.37 -0.50 8.41
CA ILE A 76 1.22 0.39 8.17
C ILE A 76 -0.10 -0.26 8.64
N GLY A 77 -0.26 -1.57 8.44
CA GLY A 77 -1.39 -2.32 8.97
C GLY A 77 -1.51 -2.20 10.49
N PHE A 78 -0.39 -2.36 11.21
CA PHE A 78 -0.34 -2.20 12.67
C PHE A 78 -0.66 -0.77 13.12
N VAL A 79 -0.14 0.25 12.43
CA VAL A 79 -0.46 1.66 12.73
C VAL A 79 -1.96 1.90 12.57
N ASN A 80 -2.53 1.46 11.45
CA ASN A 80 -3.95 1.63 11.17
C ASN A 80 -4.81 0.89 12.20
N SER A 81 -4.48 -0.35 12.58
CA SER A 81 -5.23 -1.05 13.63
C SER A 81 -5.13 -0.35 14.98
N SER A 82 -3.95 0.16 15.35
CA SER A 82 -3.75 0.88 16.62
C SER A 82 -4.54 2.18 16.67
N VAL A 83 -4.57 2.91 15.55
CA VAL A 83 -5.33 4.15 15.39
C VAL A 83 -6.84 3.87 15.40
N VAL A 84 -7.30 2.86 14.65
CA VAL A 84 -8.71 2.44 14.60
C VAL A 84 -9.20 1.96 15.97
N THR A 85 -8.42 1.16 16.70
CA THR A 85 -8.80 0.71 18.05
C THR A 85 -8.94 1.89 19.00
N ARG A 86 -7.99 2.84 19.02
CA ARG A 86 -8.12 4.06 19.84
C ARG A 86 -9.31 4.93 19.41
N MET A 87 -9.63 4.96 18.13
CA MET A 87 -10.78 5.70 17.60
C MET A 87 -12.12 5.02 17.93
N ALA A 88 -12.16 3.69 18.01
CA ALA A 88 -13.33 2.96 18.49
C ALA A 88 -13.55 3.16 19.99
N GLU A 89 -12.47 3.35 20.76
CA GLU A 89 -12.53 3.66 22.19
C GLU A 89 -12.89 5.15 22.47
N SER A 90 -12.66 6.04 21.51
CA SER A 90 -12.96 7.47 21.61
C SER A 90 -14.12 7.85 20.69
N ASP A 91 -15.33 7.77 21.26
CA ASP A 91 -16.65 7.93 20.64
C ASP A 91 -16.92 9.38 20.11
N GLY A 92 -16.10 9.89 19.19
CA GLY A 92 -16.17 11.30 18.77
C GLY A 92 -15.28 11.74 17.61
N TRP A 93 -14.77 10.83 16.77
CA TRP A 93 -13.92 11.24 15.64
C TRP A 93 -14.74 11.91 14.53
N LYS A 94 -14.47 13.21 14.28
CA LYS A 94 -14.74 13.87 12.99
C LYS A 94 -13.47 13.86 12.14
N PRO A 95 -13.47 13.34 10.91
CA PRO A 95 -12.32 13.41 10.03
C PRO A 95 -11.89 14.88 9.85
N ALA A 96 -10.59 15.13 9.84
CA ALA A 96 -10.07 16.45 9.52
C ALA A 96 -10.55 16.83 8.10
N PRO A 97 -10.98 18.08 7.87
CA PRO A 97 -11.39 18.53 6.55
C PRO A 97 -10.24 18.26 5.57
N ALA A 98 -10.56 17.65 4.42
CA ALA A 98 -9.60 17.30 3.39
C ALA A 98 -8.74 18.54 3.06
N PRO A 99 -7.42 18.40 2.89
CA PRO A 99 -6.57 19.52 2.51
C PRO A 99 -7.12 20.12 1.21
N ALA A 100 -7.38 21.43 1.21
CA ALA A 100 -7.78 22.15 0.02
C ALA A 100 -6.79 21.82 -1.10
N ALA A 101 -7.32 21.28 -2.21
CA ALA A 101 -6.54 20.88 -3.36
C ALA A 101 -5.49 21.96 -3.66
N ALA A 102 -4.22 21.57 -3.67
CA ALA A 102 -3.12 22.44 -4.02
C ALA A 102 -3.49 23.18 -5.31
N ALA A 103 -3.60 24.50 -5.23
CA ALA A 103 -3.88 25.35 -6.36
C ALA A 103 -2.78 25.07 -7.41
N THR A 104 -3.16 24.36 -8.47
CA THR A 104 -2.37 24.28 -9.69
C THR A 104 -2.15 25.69 -10.18
N THR A 105 -0.97 26.24 -9.90
CA THR A 105 -0.45 27.40 -10.62
C THR A 105 -0.34 26.98 -12.07
N ALA A 106 -1.28 27.45 -12.88
CA ALA A 106 -1.24 27.34 -14.31
C ALA A 106 0.05 28.02 -14.79
N ASP A 107 0.94 27.20 -15.34
CA ASP A 107 1.98 27.56 -16.30
C ASP A 107 1.39 28.57 -17.29
N LYS A 108 1.81 29.85 -17.20
CA LYS A 108 1.58 30.78 -18.30
C LYS A 108 2.76 30.65 -19.23
N GLU A 109 2.55 29.73 -20.14
CA GLU A 109 3.24 29.49 -21.39
C GLU A 109 3.83 30.76 -21.99
N GLN A 110 5.14 30.68 -22.22
CA GLN A 110 5.94 31.48 -23.11
C GLN A 110 5.33 31.51 -24.51
N THR A 111 5.09 32.68 -25.10
CA THR A 111 5.15 32.87 -26.57
C THR A 111 5.09 34.34 -26.99
N ALA A 112 6.00 34.67 -27.91
CA ALA A 112 6.12 35.85 -28.79
C ALA A 112 6.55 37.19 -28.17
#